data_AF-A0A955DQP1-F1
#
_entry.id   AF-A0A955DQP1-F1
#
_cell.length_a   1.000
_cell.length_b   1.000
_cell.length_c   1.000
_cell.angle_alpha   90.00
_cell.angle_beta   90.00
_cell.angle_gamma   90.00
#
_symmetry.space_group_name_H-M   'P 1'
#
loop_
_entity.id
_entity.type
_entity.pdbx_description
1 polymer ?
#
loop_
_entity_poly.entity_id
_entity_poly.type
_entity_poly.pdbx_seq_one_letter_code
_entity_poly.pdbx_strand_id
1 'polypeptide(L)'
;PESVGPLLSRLRDDGETTDVRVAVARALGQYPGDRAFQGLIAALNKRELALNRAALDSLTTMTGEDFGLDANAWRAWYEQPDVGADRAFANGTEYLYPVYDRDISLLERIAFWSTPHFETPAPPAGLRPENERRTYDDSGNDEES
;
A
#
# COMPACT_ATOMS: atom_id res chain seq x y z
N PRO A 1 -0.48 -12.45 12.99
CA PRO A 1 -1.59 -11.78 13.74
C PRO A 1 -2.76 -12.73 14.02
N GLU A 2 -3.32 -12.67 15.22
CA GLU A 2 -4.43 -13.55 15.68
C GLU A 2 -5.73 -13.30 14.88
N SER A 3 -5.92 -12.08 14.37
CA SER A 3 -7.13 -11.65 13.67
C SER A 3 -7.28 -12.19 12.23
N VAL A 4 -6.22 -12.73 11.62
CA VAL A 4 -6.26 -13.21 10.22
C VAL A 4 -7.16 -14.44 10.05
N GLY A 5 -7.16 -15.36 11.01
CA GLY A 5 -7.99 -16.58 10.95
C GLY A 5 -9.49 -16.28 10.87
N PRO A 6 -10.05 -15.49 11.80
CA PRO A 6 -11.45 -15.06 11.74
C PRO A 6 -11.81 -14.25 10.50
N LEU A 7 -10.89 -13.41 9.99
CA LEU A 7 -11.14 -12.67 8.74
C LEU A 7 -11.24 -13.64 7.54
N LEU A 8 -10.35 -14.62 7.45
CA LEU A 8 -10.39 -15.61 6.38
C LEU A 8 -11.66 -16.47 6.39
N SER A 9 -12.23 -16.77 7.56
CA SER A 9 -13.50 -17.50 7.62
C SER A 9 -14.64 -16.67 7.03
N ARG A 10 -14.70 -15.37 7.34
CA ARG A 10 -15.68 -14.43 6.77
C ARG A 10 -15.51 -14.19 5.28
N LEU A 11 -14.26 -14.10 4.80
CA LEU A 11 -13.98 -13.92 3.37
C LEU A 11 -14.53 -15.10 2.53
N ARG A 12 -14.45 -16.31 3.08
CA ARG A 12 -14.81 -17.57 2.43
C ARG A 12 -16.27 -17.98 2.62
N ASP A 13 -17.00 -17.31 3.51
CA ASP A 13 -18.41 -17.59 3.75
C ASP A 13 -19.26 -17.05 2.59
N ASP A 14 -19.77 -17.96 1.77
CA ASP A 14 -20.63 -17.61 0.63
C ASP A 14 -22.03 -17.13 1.07
N GLY A 15 -22.40 -17.31 2.35
CA GLY A 15 -23.61 -16.76 2.95
C GLY A 15 -23.44 -15.34 3.49
N GLU A 16 -22.20 -14.83 3.55
CA GLU A 16 -21.88 -13.49 4.03
C GLU A 16 -22.17 -12.43 2.95
N THR A 17 -22.52 -11.22 3.38
CA THR A 17 -22.82 -10.13 2.44
C THR A 17 -21.56 -9.73 1.66
N THR A 18 -21.73 -9.38 0.37
CA THR A 18 -20.61 -8.95 -0.48
C THR A 18 -19.86 -7.77 0.12
N ASP A 19 -20.56 -6.82 0.75
CA ASP A 19 -19.94 -5.64 1.37
C ASP A 19 -19.03 -6.01 2.55
N VAL A 20 -19.47 -6.96 3.40
CA VAL A 20 -18.64 -7.47 4.49
C VAL A 20 -17.42 -8.19 3.93
N ARG A 21 -17.58 -9.04 2.92
CA ARG A 21 -16.46 -9.76 2.28
C ARG A 21 -15.45 -8.80 1.65
N VAL A 22 -15.93 -7.72 1.04
CA VAL A 22 -15.09 -6.62 0.50
C VAL A 22 -14.31 -5.93 1.62
N ALA A 23 -14.97 -5.58 2.73
CA ALA A 23 -14.30 -4.97 3.88
C ALA A 23 -13.24 -5.90 4.48
N VAL A 24 -13.54 -7.20 4.57
CA VAL A 24 -12.61 -8.23 5.03
C VAL A 24 -11.41 -8.36 4.08
N ALA A 25 -11.62 -8.37 2.76
CA ALA A 25 -10.53 -8.40 1.79
C ALA A 25 -9.58 -7.21 1.96
N ARG A 26 -10.13 -5.99 2.07
CA ARG A 26 -9.34 -4.77 2.35
C ARG A 26 -8.57 -4.86 3.67
N ALA A 27 -9.20 -5.37 4.72
CA ALA A 27 -8.56 -5.55 6.02
C ALA A 27 -7.40 -6.56 5.94
N LEU A 28 -7.55 -7.66 5.21
CA LEU A 28 -6.48 -8.64 5.00
C LEU A 28 -5.27 -8.05 4.25
N GLY A 29 -5.48 -7.04 3.40
CA GLY A 29 -4.40 -6.23 2.80
C GLY A 29 -3.45 -5.59 3.82
N GLN A 30 -3.95 -5.29 5.02
CA GLN A 30 -3.18 -4.66 6.11
C GLN A 30 -2.40 -5.66 6.97
N TYR A 31 -2.53 -6.96 6.68
CA TYR A 31 -1.84 -8.02 7.39
C TYR A 31 -1.03 -8.87 6.41
N PRO A 32 0.07 -8.34 5.83
CA PRO A 32 0.92 -9.10 4.93
C PRO A 32 1.35 -10.43 5.55
N GLY A 33 1.22 -11.50 4.77
CA GLY A 33 1.56 -12.84 5.22
C GLY A 33 0.84 -13.92 4.42
N ASP A 34 1.42 -15.12 4.47
CA ASP A 34 1.02 -16.25 3.63
C ASP A 34 -0.49 -16.55 3.64
N ARG A 35 -1.08 -16.64 4.84
CA ARG A 35 -2.51 -16.95 4.97
C ARG A 35 -3.42 -15.86 4.38
N ALA A 36 -3.05 -14.59 4.56
CA ALA A 36 -3.82 -13.47 4.01
C ALA A 36 -3.71 -13.45 2.48
N PHE A 37 -2.48 -13.60 1.97
CA PHE A 37 -2.20 -13.71 0.55
C PHE A 37 -3.04 -14.82 -0.11
N GLN A 38 -2.95 -16.06 0.39
CA GLN A 38 -3.71 -17.20 -0.16
C GLN A 38 -5.23 -16.98 -0.13
N GLY A 39 -5.74 -16.33 0.93
CA GLY A 39 -7.14 -15.95 1.02
C GLY A 39 -7.57 -14.96 -0.05
N LEU A 40 -6.78 -13.93 -0.30
CA LEU A 40 -7.06 -12.91 -1.32
C LEU A 40 -6.95 -13.47 -2.73
N ILE A 41 -6.01 -14.38 -2.99
CA ILE A 41 -5.91 -15.12 -4.25
C ILE A 41 -7.18 -15.94 -4.53
N ALA A 42 -7.73 -16.58 -3.50
CA ALA A 42 -9.02 -17.28 -3.64
C ALA A 42 -10.17 -16.30 -3.92
N ALA A 43 -10.11 -15.09 -3.39
CA ALA A 43 -11.12 -14.05 -3.61
C ALA A 43 -11.08 -13.45 -5.02
N LEU A 44 -9.96 -13.47 -5.74
CA LEU A 44 -9.89 -13.02 -7.14
C LEU A 44 -10.82 -13.79 -8.09
N ASN A 45 -11.10 -15.06 -7.79
CA ASN A 45 -11.92 -15.95 -8.62
C ASN A 45 -13.40 -15.99 -8.21
N LYS A 46 -13.83 -15.10 -7.32
CA LYS A 46 -15.22 -15.06 -6.86
C LYS A 46 -16.09 -14.35 -7.90
N ARG A 47 -17.41 -14.54 -7.79
CA ARG A 47 -18.38 -14.00 -8.77
C ARG A 47 -18.59 -12.49 -8.61
N GLU A 48 -18.27 -11.97 -7.44
CA GLU A 48 -18.52 -10.58 -7.08
C GLU A 48 -17.37 -9.68 -7.54
N LEU A 49 -17.58 -8.88 -8.60
CA LEU A 49 -16.55 -7.98 -9.14
C LEU A 49 -15.97 -7.02 -8.09
N ALA A 50 -16.79 -6.53 -7.16
CA ALA A 50 -16.35 -5.66 -6.07
C ALA A 50 -15.34 -6.35 -5.15
N LEU A 51 -15.55 -7.65 -4.88
CA LEU A 51 -14.63 -8.44 -4.07
C LEU A 51 -13.33 -8.71 -4.82
N ASN A 52 -13.42 -9.07 -6.10
CA ASN A 52 -12.24 -9.34 -6.93
C ASN A 52 -11.32 -8.11 -6.98
N ARG A 53 -11.90 -6.92 -7.17
CA ARG A 53 -11.15 -5.64 -7.12
C ARG A 53 -10.54 -5.38 -5.76
N ALA A 54 -11.31 -5.51 -4.69
CA ALA A 54 -10.79 -5.32 -3.34
C ALA A 54 -9.64 -6.29 -3.01
N ALA A 55 -9.72 -7.53 -3.50
CA ALA A 55 -8.66 -8.51 -3.36
C ALA A 55 -7.41 -8.14 -4.17
N LEU A 56 -7.57 -7.71 -5.42
CA LEU A 56 -6.48 -7.21 -6.25
C LEU A 56 -5.77 -6.02 -5.62
N ASP A 57 -6.54 -5.00 -5.19
CA ASP A 57 -5.98 -3.81 -4.55
C ASP A 57 -5.16 -4.20 -3.31
N SER A 58 -5.66 -5.17 -2.54
CA SER A 58 -5.01 -5.64 -1.31
C SER A 58 -3.76 -6.48 -1.57
N LEU A 59 -3.78 -7.32 -2.62
CA LEU A 59 -2.59 -8.07 -3.08
C LEU A 59 -1.50 -7.12 -3.58
N THR A 60 -1.88 -6.16 -4.42
CA THR A 60 -0.98 -5.11 -4.92
C THR A 60 -0.39 -4.31 -3.77
N THR A 61 -1.22 -3.90 -2.81
CA THR A 61 -0.76 -3.15 -1.63
C THR A 61 0.26 -3.93 -0.80
N MET A 62 0.01 -5.22 -0.55
CA MET A 62 0.89 -6.00 0.35
C MET A 62 2.15 -6.54 -0.33
N THR A 63 2.20 -6.57 -1.66
CA THR A 63 3.33 -7.16 -2.41
C THR A 63 4.10 -6.16 -3.25
N GLY A 64 3.46 -5.08 -3.70
CA GLY A 64 4.00 -4.14 -4.68
C GLY A 64 3.87 -4.60 -6.14
N GLU A 65 3.33 -5.80 -6.38
CA GLU A 65 3.19 -6.36 -7.73
C GLU A 65 1.78 -6.19 -8.30
N ASP A 66 1.62 -6.24 -9.63
CA ASP A 66 0.30 -6.22 -10.28
C ASP A 66 0.25 -7.26 -11.42
N PHE A 67 -0.46 -8.36 -11.16
CA PHE A 67 -0.79 -9.37 -12.17
C PHE A 67 -2.27 -9.34 -12.57
N GLY A 68 -2.98 -8.27 -12.22
CA GLY A 68 -4.41 -8.13 -12.42
C GLY A 68 -5.21 -9.23 -11.72
N LEU A 69 -6.34 -9.63 -12.32
CA LEU A 69 -7.21 -10.67 -11.77
C LEU A 69 -6.73 -12.11 -12.06
N ASP A 70 -5.53 -12.30 -12.59
CA ASP A 70 -4.98 -13.63 -12.88
C ASP A 70 -4.42 -14.29 -11.61
N ALA A 71 -5.28 -15.01 -10.91
CA ALA A 71 -4.90 -15.75 -9.72
C ALA A 71 -3.78 -16.79 -9.94
N ASN A 72 -3.62 -17.32 -11.16
CA ASN A 72 -2.54 -18.27 -11.45
C ASN A 72 -1.20 -17.55 -11.63
N ALA A 73 -1.19 -16.39 -12.29
CA ALA A 73 0.02 -15.56 -12.39
C ALA A 73 0.54 -15.16 -11.00
N TRP A 74 -0.36 -14.71 -10.12
CA TRP A 74 -0.03 -14.41 -8.73
C TRP A 74 0.56 -15.62 -7.97
N ARG A 75 -0.03 -16.82 -8.10
CA ARG A 75 0.52 -18.04 -7.47
C ARG A 75 1.87 -18.42 -8.04
N ALA A 76 1.99 -18.41 -9.37
CA ALA A 76 3.22 -18.78 -10.06
C ALA A 76 4.38 -17.85 -9.68
N TRP A 77 4.11 -16.57 -9.43
CA TRP A 77 5.07 -15.63 -8.89
C TRP A 77 5.43 -15.93 -7.42
N TYR A 78 4.44 -16.16 -6.56
CA TYR A 78 4.67 -16.40 -5.13
C TYR A 78 5.39 -17.74 -4.84
N GLU A 79 5.19 -18.75 -5.68
CA GLU A 79 5.84 -20.07 -5.58
C GLU A 79 7.29 -20.08 -6.08
N GLN A 80 7.79 -18.96 -6.65
CA GLN A 80 9.18 -18.90 -7.10
C GLN A 80 10.14 -19.00 -5.90
N PRO A 81 11.22 -19.79 -6.00
CA PRO A 81 12.15 -20.00 -4.88
C PRO A 81 12.83 -18.73 -4.35
N ASP A 82 12.93 -17.68 -5.17
CA ASP A 82 13.55 -16.40 -4.86
C ASP A 82 12.60 -15.38 -4.25
N VAL A 83 11.28 -15.59 -4.39
CA VAL A 83 10.22 -14.74 -3.83
C VAL A 83 9.79 -15.30 -2.47
N GLY A 84 8.98 -16.38 -2.47
CA GLY A 84 8.43 -17.00 -1.27
C GLY A 84 7.78 -16.03 -0.26
N ALA A 85 7.38 -16.55 0.90
CA ALA A 85 6.82 -15.72 1.98
C ALA A 85 7.84 -14.70 2.53
N ASP A 86 9.14 -14.97 2.39
CA ASP A 86 10.21 -14.17 2.98
C ASP A 86 10.44 -12.85 2.23
N ARG A 87 10.21 -12.81 0.90
CA ARG A 87 10.41 -11.61 0.08
C ARG A 87 9.18 -11.08 -0.61
N ALA A 88 8.12 -11.89 -0.77
CA ALA A 88 6.87 -11.44 -1.39
C ALA A 88 6.29 -10.17 -0.76
N PHE A 89 6.51 -9.96 0.54
CA PHE A 89 5.98 -8.83 1.29
C PHE A 89 7.06 -7.78 1.63
N ALA A 90 8.32 -7.99 1.22
CA ALA A 90 9.42 -7.09 1.53
C ALA A 90 9.32 -5.75 0.78
N ASN A 91 8.70 -5.78 -0.41
CA ASN A 91 8.35 -4.59 -1.19
C ASN A 91 6.91 -4.11 -0.91
N GLY A 92 6.19 -4.74 0.03
CA GLY A 92 4.88 -4.28 0.49
C GLY A 92 5.03 -2.93 1.17
N THR A 93 4.82 -1.87 0.41
CA THR A 93 5.02 -0.50 0.85
C THR A 93 4.05 -0.09 1.96
N GLU A 94 4.59 0.57 2.98
CA GLU A 94 3.89 1.63 3.70
C GLU A 94 3.35 2.63 2.66
N TYR A 95 2.04 2.68 2.48
CA TYR A 95 1.36 3.42 1.40
C TYR A 95 1.77 4.90 1.41
N LEU A 96 2.56 5.33 0.42
CA LEU A 96 2.70 6.73 0.06
C LEU A 96 1.60 7.05 -0.96
N TYR A 97 0.73 8.00 -0.61
CA TYR A 97 -0.32 8.50 -1.49
C TYR A 97 0.30 8.89 -2.85
N PRO A 98 -0.25 8.47 -4.01
CA PRO A 98 0.22 8.99 -5.28
C PRO A 98 -0.06 10.49 -5.31
N VAL A 99 0.99 11.31 -5.19
CA VAL A 99 0.89 12.74 -5.49
C VAL A 99 0.56 12.84 -6.97
N TYR A 100 -0.48 13.61 -7.30
CA TYR A 100 -0.90 13.83 -8.69
C TYR A 100 0.31 14.16 -9.58
N ASP A 101 0.69 13.22 -10.46
CA ASP A 101 1.52 13.54 -11.61
C ASP A 101 0.58 14.15 -12.66
N ARG A 102 0.60 15.48 -12.77
CA ARG A 102 -0.17 16.17 -13.81
C ARG A 102 0.80 16.47 -14.93
N ASP A 103 0.45 16.02 -16.13
CA ASP A 103 1.20 16.37 -17.33
C ASP A 103 1.37 17.89 -17.42
N ILE A 104 2.62 18.35 -17.41
CA ILE A 104 2.98 19.75 -17.57
C ILE A 104 2.41 20.23 -18.91
N SER A 105 1.48 21.18 -18.87
CA SER A 105 0.81 21.62 -20.09
C SER A 105 1.72 22.53 -20.93
N LEU A 106 1.44 22.64 -22.23
CA LEU A 106 2.24 23.49 -23.16
C LEU A 106 2.25 24.97 -22.74
N LEU A 107 1.19 25.44 -22.06
CA LEU A 107 1.10 26.79 -21.50
C LEU A 107 2.02 26.99 -20.28
N GLU A 108 2.27 25.93 -19.52
CA GLU A 108 3.14 25.93 -18.33
C GLU A 108 4.63 25.95 -18.71
N ARG A 109 4.99 25.42 -19.89
CA ARG A 109 6.33 25.60 -20.51
C ARG A 109 6.64 27.05 -20.90
N ILE A 110 5.62 27.89 -21.07
CA ILE A 110 5.76 29.30 -21.48
C ILE A 110 5.77 30.23 -20.25
N ALA A 111 5.17 29.80 -19.14
CA ALA A 111 5.08 30.56 -17.90
C ALA A 111 6.37 30.43 -17.05
N PHE A 112 7.41 31.17 -17.41
CA PHE A 112 8.68 31.21 -16.65
C PHE A 112 8.57 31.87 -15.26
N TRP A 113 7.43 32.47 -14.93
CA TRP A 113 7.13 33.09 -13.63
C TRP A 113 6.42 32.15 -12.64
N SER A 114 6.11 30.91 -13.05
CA SER A 114 5.56 29.88 -12.17
C SER A 114 6.54 28.73 -12.09
N THR A 115 7.37 28.71 -11.04
CA THR A 115 8.17 27.53 -10.70
C THR A 115 7.23 26.56 -9.97
N PRO A 116 6.89 25.40 -10.54
CA PRO A 116 6.15 24.40 -9.78
C PRO A 116 7.02 23.95 -8.60
N HIS A 117 6.54 24.24 -7.39
CA HIS A 117 7.17 23.76 -6.16
C HIS A 117 6.55 22.40 -5.83
N PHE A 118 7.31 21.33 -6.07
CA PHE A 118 6.96 19.99 -5.64
C PHE A 118 7.49 19.78 -4.22
N GLU A 119 6.62 19.34 -3.30
CA GLU A 119 7.06 18.96 -1.96
C GLU A 119 7.83 17.63 -2.05
N THR A 120 9.03 17.59 -1.48
CA THR A 120 9.79 16.34 -1.32
C THR A 120 9.06 15.46 -0.31
N PRO A 121 8.73 14.19 -0.63
CA PRO A 121 8.13 13.27 0.33
C PRO A 121 9.03 13.14 1.57
N ALA A 122 8.49 13.44 2.74
CA ALA A 122 9.20 13.32 4.01
C ALA A 122 8.58 12.20 4.87
N PRO A 123 9.39 11.36 5.52
CA PRO A 123 8.89 10.37 6.46
C PRO A 123 8.12 11.05 7.63
N PRO A 124 7.17 10.34 8.27
CA PRO A 124 6.43 10.87 9.42
C PRO A 124 7.41 11.28 10.52
N ALA A 125 7.07 12.36 11.24
CA ALA A 125 7.98 13.04 12.16
C ALA A 125 8.65 12.15 13.22
N GLY A 126 8.08 10.97 13.54
CA GLY A 126 8.64 9.99 14.48
C GLY A 126 9.70 9.04 13.92
N LEU A 127 9.98 9.06 12.61
CA LEU A 127 10.96 8.17 11.94
C LEU A 127 12.14 8.92 11.29
N ARG A 128 12.27 10.23 11.56
CA ARG A 128 13.39 11.03 11.04
C ARG A 128 14.69 10.63 11.75
N PRO A 129 15.81 10.45 11.02
CA PRO A 129 17.10 10.22 11.64
C PRO A 129 17.47 11.40 12.55
N GLU A 130 18.13 11.11 13.67
CA GLU A 130 18.47 12.07 14.73
C GLU A 130 19.33 13.26 14.25
N ASN A 131 19.87 13.19 13.03
CA ASN A 131 20.74 14.18 12.41
C ASN A 131 19.98 15.25 11.58
N GLU A 132 18.66 15.20 11.50
CA GLU A 132 17.88 16.19 10.76
C GLU A 132 17.60 17.43 11.64
N ARG A 133 18.12 18.59 11.21
CA ARG A 133 17.95 19.87 11.92
C ARG A 133 16.48 20.15 12.21
N ARG A 134 16.15 20.25 13.50
CA ARG A 134 14.81 20.61 13.97
C ARG A 134 14.62 22.12 13.82
N THR A 135 13.52 22.52 13.19
CA THR A 135 13.15 23.93 12.95
C THR A 135 12.83 24.71 14.23
N TYR A 136 12.95 24.09 15.42
CA TYR A 136 12.72 24.71 16.72
C TYR A 136 13.95 24.70 17.65
N ASP A 137 15.12 24.24 17.19
CA ASP A 137 16.40 24.48 17.90
C ASP A 137 17.03 25.79 17.44
N ASP A 138 16.30 26.89 17.62
CA ASP A 138 16.90 28.22 17.80
C ASP A 138 15.91 29.08 18.57
N SER A 139 15.93 28.91 19.89
CA SER A 139 15.31 29.87 20.80
C SER A 139 16.25 30.13 21.96
N GLY A 140 17.10 31.14 21.76
CA GLY A 140 17.57 32.02 22.82
C GLY A 140 18.88 31.59 23.47
N ASN A 141 19.99 31.95 22.85
CA ASN A 141 21.18 32.32 23.61
C ASN A 141 21.84 33.57 23.01
N ASP A 142 21.15 34.69 23.11
CA ASP A 142 21.76 36.02 23.09
C ASP A 142 21.69 36.58 24.51
N GLU A 143 22.51 36.02 25.41
CA GLU A 143 23.00 36.76 26.56
C GLU A 143 24.23 37.58 26.13
N GLU A 144 24.25 38.82 26.63
CA GLU A 144 25.44 39.60 27.00
C GLU A 144 26.03 40.58 25.98
N SER A 145 25.66 41.87 26.13
CA SER A 145 26.57 42.95 26.60
C SER A 145 25.89 44.32 26.63
#